data_AF-A0A127KA16-F1
#
_entry.id   AF-A0A127KA16-F1
#
_cell.length_a   1.000
_cell.length_b   1.000
_cell.length_c   1.000
_cell.angle_alpha   90.00
_cell.angle_beta   90.00
_cell.angle_gamma   90.00
#
_symmetry.space_group_name_H-M   'P 1'
#
loop_
_entity.id
_entity.type
_entity.pdbx_description
1 polymer ?
#
loop_
_entity_poly.entity_id
_entity_poly.type
_entity_poly.pdbx_seq_one_letter_code
_entity_poly.pdbx_strand_id
1 'polypeptide(L)' 'MNAHGTPRRAGFWPTLRAVLWSFFGVRRRQAYMEDAGSLNPLAVVVAGVLAGAAFVILIVIAVQVVLA' A
#
# COMPACT_ATOMS: atom_id res chain seq x y z
N MET A 1 -16.37 34.08 -7.28
CA MET A 1 -17.20 32.86 -7.47
C MET A 1 -16.79 31.88 -6.37
N ASN A 2 -17.62 31.76 -5.34
CA ASN A 2 -17.35 30.98 -4.14
C ASN A 2 -17.97 29.59 -4.26
N ALA A 3 -17.18 28.54 -4.05
CA ALA A 3 -17.59 27.30 -3.40
C ALA A 3 -16.37 26.35 -3.31
N HIS A 4 -15.37 26.70 -2.49
CA HIS A 4 -14.51 25.65 -1.93
C HIS A 4 -15.38 24.88 -0.93
N GLY A 5 -15.99 23.80 -1.41
CA GLY A 5 -16.78 22.90 -0.59
C GLY A 5 -15.99 22.53 0.65
N THR A 6 -16.62 22.69 1.82
CA THR A 6 -16.05 22.32 3.10
C THR A 6 -15.47 20.91 2.99
N PRO A 7 -14.23 20.67 3.48
CA PRO A 7 -13.67 19.34 3.47
C PRO A 7 -14.60 18.45 4.30
N ARG A 8 -15.40 17.63 3.63
CA ARG A 8 -16.21 16.61 4.28
C ARG A 8 -15.20 15.75 5.03
N ARG A 9 -15.21 15.86 6.37
CA ARG A 9 -14.38 15.03 7.24
C ARG A 9 -14.56 13.61 6.75
N ALA A 10 -13.47 13.03 6.24
CA ALA A 10 -13.45 11.64 5.86
C ALA A 10 -13.95 10.87 7.09
N GLY A 11 -15.11 10.22 6.97
CA GLY A 11 -15.63 9.42 8.07
C GLY A 11 -14.60 8.36 8.48
N PHE A 12 -14.80 7.76 9.65
CA PHE A 12 -13.97 6.64 10.12
C PHE A 12 -13.75 5.57 9.04
N TRP A 13 -14.78 5.34 8.22
CA TRP A 13 -14.79 4.35 7.15
C TRP A 13 -13.87 4.67 5.95
N PRO A 14 -13.91 5.89 5.36
CA PRO A 14 -12.87 6.36 4.44
C PRO A 14 -11.44 6.29 4.98
N THR A 15 -11.24 6.63 6.25
CA THR A 15 -9.91 6.63 6.88
C THR A 15 -9.38 5.20 7.02
N LEU A 16 -10.23 4.25 7.47
CA LEU A 16 -9.88 2.83 7.50
C LEU A 16 -9.58 2.29 6.09
N ARG A 17 -10.38 2.67 5.09
CA ARG A 17 -10.16 2.29 3.68
C ARG A 17 -8.84 2.83 3.13
N ALA A 18 -8.46 4.05 3.51
CA ALA A 18 -7.18 4.66 3.13
C ALA A 18 -5.99 3.98 3.82
N VAL A 19 -6.14 3.58 5.09
CA VAL A 19 -5.15 2.79 5.83
C VAL A 19 -4.97 1.42 5.17
N LEU A 20 -6.06 0.73 4.84
CA LEU A 20 -6.02 -0.55 4.12
C LEU A 20 -5.34 -0.43 2.74
N TRP A 21 -5.60 0.66 2.00
CA TRP A 21 -4.92 0.94 0.73
C TRP A 21 -3.42 1.23 0.90
N SER A 22 -3.03 1.77 2.05
CA SER A 22 -1.62 2.03 2.41
C SER A 22 -0.88 0.76 2.81
N PHE A 23 -1.57 -0.22 3.41
CA PHE A 23 -1.00 -1.56 3.71
C PHE A 23 -0.81 -2.41 2.45
N PHE A 24 -1.63 -2.21 1.42
CA PHE A 24 -1.51 -2.96 0.16
C PHE A 24 -0.31 -2.53 -0.71
N GLY A 25 0.30 -1.36 -0.46
CA GLY A 25 1.59 -1.01 -1.06
C GLY A 25 1.65 -0.82 -2.58
N VAL A 26 0.51 -0.80 -3.30
CA VAL A 26 0.46 -0.66 -4.77
C VAL A 26 0.30 0.81 -5.16
N ARG A 27 1.27 1.64 -4.80
CA ARG A 27 1.51 2.92 -5.50
C ARG A 27 2.89 2.94 -6.15
N ARG A 28 3.34 1.80 -6.70
CA ARG A 28 4.56 1.72 -7.55
C ARG A 28 4.26 2.11 -9.00
N ARG A 29 3.98 3.39 -9.27
CA ARG A 29 3.90 3.86 -10.66
C ARG A 29 4.73 5.08 -11.01
N GLN A 30 5.53 5.61 -10.08
CA GLN A 30 6.19 6.90 -10.30
C GLN A 30 7.72 6.87 -10.27
N ALA A 31 8.36 5.80 -9.77
CA ALA A 31 9.83 5.68 -9.75
C ALA A 31 10.41 4.83 -10.90
N TYR A 32 9.63 4.60 -11.98
CA TYR A 32 10.07 3.74 -13.09
C TYR A 32 10.60 4.49 -14.30
N MET A 33 10.33 5.79 -14.45
CA MET A 33 10.67 6.49 -15.70
C MET A 33 12.01 7.23 -15.67
N GLU A 34 12.59 7.48 -14.49
CA GLU A 34 13.93 8.09 -14.36
C GLU A 34 15.04 7.05 -14.17
N ASP A 35 14.78 5.92 -13.51
CA ASP A 35 15.81 4.91 -13.17
C ASP A 35 15.84 3.66 -14.07
N ALA A 36 14.91 3.53 -15.03
CA ALA A 36 14.81 2.36 -15.93
C ALA A 36 16.04 2.16 -16.84
N GLY A 37 16.96 3.12 -16.91
CA GLY A 37 18.24 2.98 -17.61
C GLY A 37 19.33 2.26 -16.81
N SER A 38 19.21 2.12 -15.48
CA SER A 38 20.31 1.59 -14.65
C SER A 38 19.91 0.62 -13.52
N LEU A 39 18.65 0.57 -13.11
CA LEU A 39 18.22 -0.30 -11.99
C LEU A 39 17.70 -1.66 -12.50
N ASN A 40 18.34 -2.75 -12.05
CA ASN A 40 18.03 -4.11 -12.49
C ASN A 40 16.55 -4.46 -12.18
N PRO A 41 15.69 -4.66 -13.20
CA PRO A 41 14.27 -4.92 -13.03
C PRO A 41 13.99 -6.17 -12.17
N LEU A 42 14.94 -7.10 -12.12
CA LEU A 42 14.89 -8.29 -11.28
C LEU A 42 14.83 -7.96 -9.78
N ALA A 43 15.60 -6.96 -9.33
CA ALA A 43 15.63 -6.57 -7.91
C ALA A 43 14.27 -6.02 -7.46
N VAL A 44 13.58 -5.32 -8.36
CA VAL A 44 12.26 -4.73 -8.10
C VAL A 44 11.19 -5.83 -7.97
N VAL A 45 11.28 -6.88 -8.79
CA VAL A 45 10.42 -8.06 -8.73
C VAL A 45 10.66 -8.84 -7.43
N VAL A 46 11.93 -9.13 -7.10
CA VAL A 46 12.28 -9.85 -5.86
C VAL A 46 11.82 -9.07 -4.62
N ALA A 47 12.06 -7.76 -4.58
CA ALA A 47 11.59 -6.91 -3.47
C ALA A 47 10.06 -6.89 -3.36
N GLY A 48 9.34 -6.93 -4.50
CA GLY A 48 7.88 -7.03 -4.52
C GLY A 48 7.37 -8.37 -3.97
N VAL A 49 8.00 -9.48 -4.38
CA VAL A 49 7.65 -10.83 -3.92
C VAL A 49 7.92 -10.99 -2.42
N LEU A 50 9.08 -10.54 -1.94
CA LEU A 50 9.42 -10.60 -0.52
C LEU A 50 8.48 -9.75 0.34
N ALA A 51 8.17 -8.53 -0.08
CA ALA A 51 7.22 -7.67 0.63
C ALA A 51 5.81 -8.27 0.64
N GLY A 52 5.37 -8.86 -0.48
CA GLY A 52 4.08 -9.56 -0.56
C GLY A 52 4.02 -10.78 0.35
N ALA A 53 5.08 -11.60 0.37
CA ALA A 53 5.16 -12.78 1.24
C ALA A 53 5.14 -12.38 2.72
N ALA A 54 5.91 -11.37 3.11
CA ALA A 54 5.91 -10.84 4.47
C ALA A 54 4.52 -10.33 4.89
N PHE A 55 3.81 -9.65 4.00
CA PHE A 55 2.45 -9.17 4.26
C PHE A 55 1.47 -10.32 4.53
N VAL A 56 1.53 -11.39 3.72
CA VAL A 56 0.68 -12.58 3.91
C VAL A 56 0.96 -13.25 5.25
N ILE A 57 2.24 -13.43 5.62
CA ILE A 57 2.63 -14.02 6.90
C ILE A 57 2.05 -13.20 8.06
N LEU A 58 2.17 -11.88 7.99
CA LEU A 58 1.70 -10.97 9.03
C LEU A 58 0.18 -11.09 9.24
N ILE A 59 -0.60 -11.26 8.16
CA ILE A 59 -2.05 -11.52 8.25
C ILE A 59 -2.34 -12.88 8.87
N VAL A 60 -1.62 -13.93 8.47
CA VAL A 60 -1.81 -15.28 9.03
C VAL A 60 -1.57 -15.28 10.54
N ILE A 61 -0.51 -14.61 11.00
CA ILE A 61 -0.22 -14.44 12.43
C ILE A 61 -1.36 -13.68 13.12
N ALA A 62 -1.80 -12.57 12.56
CA ALA A 62 -2.89 -11.78 13.15
C ALA A 62 -4.17 -12.61 13.32
N VAL A 63 -4.50 -13.45 12.33
CA VAL A 63 -5.66 -14.36 12.40
C VAL A 63 -5.46 -15.41 13.49
N GLN A 64 -4.26 -16.02 13.58
CA GLN A 64 -3.97 -17.00 14.63
C GLN A 64 -4.09 -16.38 16.03
N VAL A 65 -3.63 -15.15 16.22
CA VAL A 65 -3.76 -14.42 17.50
C VAL A 65 -5.22 -14.15 17.87
N VAL A 66 -6.10 -13.92 16.88
CA VAL A 66 -7.54 -13.70 17.12
C VAL A 66 -8.29 -15.01 17.42
N LEU A 67 -7.81 -16.14 16.88
CA LEU A 67 -8.41 -17.46 17.09
C LEU A 67 -7.91 -18.20 18.34
N ALA A 68 -6.73 -17.81 18.83
CA ALA A 68 -6.15 -18.31 20.09
C ALA A 68 -6.85 -17.68 21.30
#